data_AF-A0A800AQN7-F1
#
_entry.id   AF-A0A800AQN7-F1
#
_cell.length_a   1.000
_cell.length_b   1.000
_cell.length_c   1.000
_cell.angle_alpha   90.00
_cell.angle_beta   90.00
_cell.angle_gamma   90.00
#
_symmetry.space_group_name_H-M   'P 1'
#
loop_
_entity.id
_entity.type
_entity.pdbx_description
1 polymer ?
#
loop_
_entity_poly.entity_id
_entity_poly.type
_entity_poly.pdbx_seq_one_letter_code
_entity_poly.pdbx_strand_id
1 'polypeptide(L)'
;MECRYFGECGSCKLFNISYKDQFRLKIDRFKKLFKEFGVENIELFSSKESHFRARAEFRIFHDEKIFYAMHSLKDKRLIKIDDCKIVSRPIYNLMPKLLKEIEKSLILNEKLFRVEFLTSQTNEILVTLIYHKRLDEEWIKRAKELQELFSIFIIGRSRGQKEVLGRDFIIEELKIFDRKYRLIQNEGGFTQPNPSVNQKMIEWAKENSKEFREDLLELYCGSGNFTIPLSENFNKILATEISKNS
;
A
#
# COMPACT_ATOMS: atom_id res chain seq x y z
N MET A 1 19.11 4.47 1.49
CA MET A 1 18.16 4.58 2.63
C MET A 1 18.82 4.00 3.88
N GLU A 2 18.71 4.69 5.03
CA GLU A 2 19.15 4.18 6.33
C GLU A 2 17.94 3.81 7.20
N CYS A 3 17.94 2.63 7.82
CA CYS A 3 16.88 2.14 8.70
C CYS A 3 17.52 1.41 9.88
N ARG A 4 17.15 1.80 11.10
CA ARG A 4 17.70 1.21 12.34
C ARG A 4 17.31 -0.26 12.54
N TYR A 5 16.29 -0.74 11.82
CA TYR A 5 15.76 -2.11 11.93
C TYR A 5 16.32 -3.07 10.88
N PHE A 6 17.32 -2.64 10.09
CA PHE A 6 17.96 -3.52 9.13
C PHE A 6 18.65 -4.70 9.81
N GLY A 7 18.55 -5.89 9.21
CA GLY A 7 19.04 -7.14 9.80
C GLY A 7 18.15 -7.74 10.90
N GLU A 8 17.11 -7.02 11.34
CA GLU A 8 16.14 -7.48 12.33
C GLU A 8 14.73 -7.58 11.76
N CYS A 9 14.28 -6.56 11.01
CA CYS A 9 12.96 -6.53 10.39
C CYS A 9 12.92 -7.40 9.13
N GLY A 10 11.91 -8.27 9.03
CA GLY A 10 11.70 -9.15 7.88
C GLY A 10 11.27 -8.45 6.58
N SER A 11 10.93 -7.16 6.64
CA SER A 11 10.34 -6.44 5.49
C SER A 11 11.37 -5.97 4.44
N CYS A 12 12.61 -5.68 4.83
CA CYS A 12 13.66 -5.20 3.93
C CYS A 12 14.83 -6.19 3.94
N LYS A 13 14.94 -7.06 2.93
CA LYS A 13 15.88 -8.20 2.94
C LYS A 13 17.24 -7.95 2.29
N LEU A 14 17.33 -7.00 1.36
CA LEU A 14 18.57 -6.68 0.64
C LEU A 14 19.28 -5.44 1.21
N PHE A 15 19.14 -5.21 2.52
CA PHE A 15 19.61 -4.00 3.19
C PHE A 15 21.15 -3.86 3.22
N ASN A 16 21.87 -4.95 3.04
CA ASN A 16 23.33 -5.04 3.12
C ASN A 16 24.05 -4.57 1.84
N ILE A 17 23.32 -4.19 0.81
CA ILE A 17 23.87 -3.77 -0.48
C ILE A 17 23.21 -2.49 -0.98
N SER A 18 23.95 -1.72 -1.79
CA SER A 18 23.45 -0.47 -2.36
C SER A 18 22.20 -0.69 -3.21
N TYR A 19 21.32 0.31 -3.33
CA TYR A 19 20.15 0.19 -4.19
C TYR A 19 20.52 -0.13 -5.65
N LYS A 20 21.63 0.44 -6.15
CA LYS A 20 22.19 0.12 -7.47
C LYS A 20 22.51 -1.36 -7.61
N ASP A 21 23.12 -1.97 -6.59
CA ASP A 21 23.42 -3.40 -6.58
C ASP A 21 22.16 -4.26 -6.43
N GLN A 22 21.18 -3.83 -5.62
CA GLN A 22 19.88 -4.50 -5.56
C GLN A 22 19.20 -4.53 -6.92
N PHE A 23 19.26 -3.41 -7.65
CA PHE A 23 18.68 -3.29 -8.98
C PHE A 23 19.41 -4.20 -9.98
N ARG A 24 20.76 -4.16 -9.98
CA ARG A 24 21.59 -5.05 -10.79
C ARG A 24 21.30 -6.53 -10.54
N LEU A 25 21.23 -6.97 -9.28
CA LEU A 25 20.90 -8.35 -8.94
C LEU A 25 19.53 -8.79 -9.48
N LYS A 26 18.53 -7.90 -9.47
CA LYS A 26 17.21 -8.18 -10.05
C LYS A 26 17.27 -8.31 -11.58
N ILE A 27 18.05 -7.46 -12.24
CA ILE A 27 18.27 -7.51 -13.69
C ILE A 27 18.97 -8.81 -14.08
N ASP A 28 20.05 -9.18 -13.38
CA ASP A 28 20.81 -10.40 -13.66
C ASP A 28 19.93 -11.65 -13.45
N ARG A 29 19.12 -11.65 -12.38
CA ARG A 29 18.15 -12.73 -12.14
C ARG A 29 17.11 -12.81 -13.25
N PHE A 30 16.58 -11.68 -13.72
CA PHE A 30 15.62 -11.64 -14.83
C PHE A 30 16.24 -12.18 -16.12
N LYS A 31 17.43 -11.68 -16.51
CA LYS A 31 18.16 -12.15 -17.70
C LYS A 31 18.42 -13.65 -17.66
N LYS A 32 18.80 -14.19 -16.49
CA LYS A 32 18.99 -15.63 -16.33
C LYS A 32 17.68 -16.41 -16.51
N LEU A 33 16.58 -15.94 -15.93
CA LEU A 33 15.27 -16.61 -16.02
C LEU A 33 14.71 -16.60 -17.45
N PHE A 34 14.93 -15.52 -18.19
CA PHE A 34 14.38 -15.36 -19.54
C PHE A 34 15.35 -15.70 -20.67
N LYS A 35 16.54 -16.23 -20.35
CA LYS A 35 17.59 -16.53 -21.32
C LYS A 35 17.09 -17.44 -22.45
N GLU A 36 16.35 -18.49 -22.12
CA GLU A 36 15.86 -19.48 -23.09
C GLU A 36 14.76 -18.94 -24.01
N PHE A 37 14.13 -17.82 -23.66
CA PHE A 37 13.08 -17.17 -24.45
C PHE A 37 13.62 -16.09 -25.39
N GLY A 38 14.94 -15.85 -25.42
CA GLY A 38 15.55 -14.87 -26.32
C GLY A 38 15.19 -13.41 -26.02
N VAL A 39 14.89 -13.07 -24.76
CA VAL A 39 14.57 -11.68 -24.37
C VAL A 39 15.84 -10.83 -24.32
N GLU A 40 16.05 -10.00 -25.34
CA GLU A 40 17.26 -9.17 -25.48
C GLU A 40 17.08 -7.71 -25.04
N ASN A 41 15.94 -7.10 -25.40
CA ASN A 41 15.65 -5.69 -25.14
C ASN A 41 14.82 -5.53 -23.87
N ILE A 42 15.49 -5.13 -22.77
CA ILE A 42 14.85 -4.97 -21.47
C ILE A 42 14.85 -3.49 -21.09
N GLU A 43 13.65 -2.92 -20.98
CA GLU A 43 13.47 -1.59 -20.39
C GLU A 43 13.49 -1.66 -18.85
N LEU A 44 14.19 -0.72 -18.23
CA LEU A 44 14.51 -0.76 -16.81
C LEU A 44 13.90 0.41 -16.05
N PHE A 45 12.98 0.11 -15.13
CA PHE A 45 12.28 1.12 -14.33
C PHE A 45 12.67 1.02 -12.86
N SER A 46 13.35 2.05 -12.36
CA SER A 46 13.73 2.15 -10.95
C SER A 46 12.62 2.80 -10.10
N SER A 47 12.49 2.37 -8.85
CA SER A 47 11.75 3.06 -7.78
C SER A 47 12.63 4.10 -7.07
N LYS A 48 11.99 4.94 -6.24
CA LYS A 48 12.66 5.62 -5.12
C LYS A 48 13.12 4.58 -4.07
N GLU A 49 14.21 4.87 -3.37
CA GLU A 49 14.76 3.98 -2.32
C GLU A 49 13.92 3.93 -1.04
N SER A 50 13.21 5.02 -0.74
CA SER A 50 12.39 5.21 0.46
C SER A 50 11.08 5.90 0.10
N HIS A 51 10.11 5.85 1.00
CA HIS A 51 8.82 6.52 0.85
C HIS A 51 8.06 6.19 -0.43
N PHE A 52 8.19 4.97 -0.92
CA PHE A 52 7.54 4.51 -2.13
C PHE A 52 6.26 3.70 -1.84
N ARG A 53 6.07 3.23 -0.60
CA ARG A 53 5.03 2.26 -0.27
C ARG A 53 3.76 2.94 0.25
N ALA A 54 2.68 2.90 -0.55
CA ALA A 54 1.40 3.55 -0.28
C ALA A 54 0.43 2.73 0.58
N ARG A 55 0.73 1.45 0.81
CA ARG A 55 -0.04 0.57 1.71
C ARG A 55 0.88 -0.13 2.69
N ALA A 56 0.55 -0.11 3.97
CA ALA A 56 1.32 -0.75 5.03
C ALA A 56 0.42 -1.36 6.10
N GLU A 57 0.86 -2.45 6.70
CA GLU A 57 0.16 -3.13 7.78
C GLU A 57 1.15 -3.39 8.90
N PHE A 58 0.75 -3.03 10.12
CA PHE A 58 1.57 -3.16 11.30
C PHE A 58 0.78 -3.88 12.38
N ARG A 59 1.40 -4.85 13.06
CA ARG A 59 0.83 -5.36 14.31
C ARG A 59 0.98 -4.32 15.40
N ILE A 60 0.11 -4.39 16.40
CA ILE A 60 0.27 -3.64 17.65
C ILE A 60 0.79 -4.60 18.72
N PHE A 61 1.93 -4.26 19.30
CA PHE A 61 2.52 -4.94 20.44
C PHE A 61 2.12 -4.18 21.71
N HIS A 62 1.55 -4.91 22.68
CA HIS A 62 1.14 -4.37 23.98
C HIS A 62 2.21 -4.69 25.03
N ASP A 63 2.65 -3.66 25.74
CA ASP A 63 3.57 -3.69 26.87
C ASP A 63 3.07 -2.65 27.91
N GLU A 64 3.96 -2.03 28.72
CA GLU A 64 3.62 -0.80 29.48
C GLU A 64 3.02 0.30 28.58
N LYS A 65 3.43 0.31 27.31
CA LYS A 65 2.89 1.13 26.23
C LYS A 65 2.68 0.31 24.96
N ILE A 66 1.95 0.85 24.01
CA ILE A 66 1.75 0.21 22.69
C ILE A 66 2.84 0.60 21.69
N PHE A 67 3.20 -0.35 20.82
CA PHE A 67 4.17 -0.17 19.75
C PHE A 67 3.63 -0.73 18.43
N TYR A 68 3.99 -0.12 17.30
CA TYR A 68 3.94 -0.84 16.03
C TYR A 68 4.95 -1.98 16.06
N ALA A 69 4.62 -3.05 15.34
CA ALA A 69 5.48 -4.21 15.28
C ALA A 69 5.44 -4.92 13.93
N MET A 70 6.61 -5.46 13.57
CA MET A 70 6.84 -6.25 12.37
C MET A 70 7.39 -7.63 12.72
N HIS A 71 7.29 -8.58 11.81
CA HIS A 71 7.91 -9.88 11.99
C HIS A 71 9.43 -9.79 11.87
N SER A 72 10.12 -10.48 12.78
CA SER A 72 11.56 -10.67 12.77
C SER A 72 12.02 -11.39 11.49
N LEU A 73 13.22 -11.03 11.01
CA LEU A 73 13.91 -11.71 9.92
C LEU A 73 14.50 -13.05 10.36
N LYS A 74 14.89 -13.16 11.63
CA LYS A 74 15.66 -14.29 12.17
C LYS A 74 14.77 -15.39 12.76
N ASP A 75 13.58 -15.03 13.25
CA ASP A 75 12.69 -15.95 13.95
C ASP A 75 11.21 -15.53 13.80
N LYS A 76 10.31 -16.21 14.53
CA LYS A 76 8.86 -15.94 14.49
C LYS A 76 8.41 -14.79 15.40
N ARG A 77 9.33 -14.11 16.10
CA ARG A 77 8.97 -13.04 17.06
C ARG A 77 8.58 -11.75 16.35
N LEU A 78 7.93 -10.87 17.12
CA LEU A 78 7.64 -9.50 16.71
C LEU A 78 8.75 -8.58 17.20
N ILE A 79 9.20 -7.67 16.34
CA ILE A 79 10.09 -6.57 16.69
C ILE A 79 9.27 -5.28 16.81
N LYS A 80 9.55 -4.50 17.85
CA LYS A 80 8.93 -3.18 18.04
C LYS A 80 9.58 -2.19 17.08
N ILE A 81 8.77 -1.38 16.41
CA ILE A 81 9.25 -0.31 15.53
C ILE A 81 8.55 1.00 15.84
N ASP A 82 9.28 2.10 15.70
CA ASP A 82 8.80 3.48 15.84
C ASP A 82 8.65 4.20 14.48
N ASP A 83 9.36 3.72 13.46
CA ASP A 83 9.32 4.26 12.11
C ASP A 83 9.47 3.15 11.05
N CYS A 84 9.09 3.45 9.80
CA CYS A 84 9.28 2.57 8.66
C CYS A 84 9.58 3.37 7.40
N LYS A 85 10.85 3.50 7.00
CA LYS A 85 11.28 4.42 5.92
C LYS A 85 10.74 4.11 4.53
N ILE A 86 10.25 2.88 4.28
CA ILE A 86 9.68 2.52 2.97
C ILE A 86 8.25 3.00 2.78
N VAL A 87 7.50 3.22 3.87
CA VAL A 87 6.13 3.76 3.77
C VAL A 87 6.16 5.21 3.30
N SER A 88 5.16 5.59 2.53
CA SER A 88 4.99 6.93 1.99
C SER A 88 5.08 7.99 3.10
N ARG A 89 5.46 9.22 2.73
CA ARG A 89 5.61 10.33 3.69
C ARG A 89 4.35 10.59 4.53
N PRO A 90 3.12 10.55 3.98
CA PRO A 90 1.90 10.70 4.79
C PRO A 90 1.81 9.67 5.91
N ILE A 91 2.02 8.38 5.60
CA ILE A 91 2.00 7.31 6.60
C ILE A 91 3.14 7.49 7.61
N TYR A 92 4.36 7.73 7.14
CA TYR A 92 5.55 7.88 7.98
C TYR A 92 5.37 9.00 9.03
N ASN A 93 4.76 10.12 8.63
CA ASN A 93 4.52 11.26 9.50
C ASN A 93 3.36 11.03 10.49
N LEU A 94 2.35 10.26 10.08
CA LEU A 94 1.15 10.00 10.89
C LEU A 94 1.40 8.95 11.96
N MET A 95 2.09 7.86 11.63
CA MET A 95 2.31 6.69 12.51
C MET A 95 2.59 7.06 13.99
N PRO A 96 3.67 7.80 14.31
CA PRO A 96 4.01 8.08 15.72
C PRO A 96 2.96 8.94 16.43
N LYS A 97 2.29 9.85 15.71
CA LYS A 97 1.26 10.74 16.27
C LYS A 97 -0.02 9.96 16.55
N LEU A 98 -0.44 9.13 15.60
CA LEU A 98 -1.63 8.30 15.73
C LEU A 98 -1.50 7.35 16.92
N LEU A 99 -0.37 6.65 17.03
CA LEU A 99 -0.15 5.69 18.12
C LEU A 99 -0.20 6.38 19.49
N LYS A 100 0.39 7.58 19.61
CA LYS A 100 0.36 8.38 20.84
C LYS A 100 -1.05 8.81 21.25
N GLU A 101 -1.91 9.18 20.30
CA GLU A 101 -3.30 9.55 20.62
C GLU A 101 -4.18 8.32 20.94
N ILE A 102 -3.96 7.20 20.25
CA ILE A 102 -4.60 5.93 20.59
C ILE A 102 -4.24 5.52 22.02
N GLU A 103 -2.98 5.63 22.40
CA GLU A 103 -2.49 5.26 23.74
C GLU A 103 -3.20 6.00 24.88
N LYS A 104 -3.54 7.28 24.69
CA LYS A 104 -4.26 8.10 25.69
C LYS A 104 -5.70 7.66 25.94
N SER A 105 -6.29 6.89 25.02
CA SER A 105 -7.69 6.46 25.10
C SER A 105 -7.74 4.97 25.37
N LEU A 106 -8.16 4.58 26.60
CA LEU A 106 -8.35 3.17 26.95
C LEU A 106 -9.27 2.46 25.95
N ILE A 107 -10.32 3.15 25.48
CA ILE A 107 -11.29 2.64 24.50
C ILE A 107 -10.62 2.31 23.15
N LEU A 108 -9.71 3.17 22.67
CA LEU A 108 -9.04 2.96 21.38
C LEU A 108 -7.83 2.03 21.48
N ASN A 109 -7.16 2.00 22.63
CA ASN A 109 -5.98 1.19 22.89
C ASN A 109 -6.35 -0.29 23.12
N GLU A 110 -7.32 -0.54 23.99
CA GLU A 110 -7.63 -1.87 24.47
C GLU A 110 -7.99 -2.83 23.31
N LYS A 111 -7.29 -3.98 23.27
CA LYS A 111 -7.47 -5.06 22.28
C LYS A 111 -7.24 -4.66 20.81
N LEU A 112 -6.67 -3.48 20.53
CA LEU A 112 -6.17 -3.13 19.21
C LEU A 112 -4.97 -4.03 18.88
N PHE A 113 -5.00 -4.80 17.80
CA PHE A 113 -3.89 -5.73 17.48
C PHE A 113 -3.26 -5.50 16.12
N ARG A 114 -3.90 -4.74 15.23
CA ARG A 114 -3.37 -4.40 13.91
C ARG A 114 -3.86 -3.04 13.46
N VAL A 115 -2.99 -2.30 12.77
CA VAL A 115 -3.32 -1.05 12.08
C VAL A 115 -2.88 -1.17 10.63
N GLU A 116 -3.80 -0.89 9.73
CA GLU A 116 -3.53 -0.82 8.29
C GLU A 116 -3.61 0.63 7.82
N PHE A 117 -2.72 0.98 6.90
CA PHE A 117 -2.65 2.29 6.29
C PHE A 117 -2.76 2.13 4.77
N LEU A 118 -3.61 2.95 4.17
CA LEU A 118 -3.73 3.12 2.73
C LEU A 118 -3.68 4.62 2.44
N THR A 119 -2.86 5.05 1.49
CA THR A 119 -2.78 6.46 1.09
C THR A 119 -2.60 6.63 -0.40
N SER A 120 -3.02 7.77 -0.93
CA SER A 120 -2.90 8.14 -2.34
C SER A 120 -1.74 9.11 -2.57
N GLN A 121 -1.43 9.37 -3.84
CA GLN A 121 -0.59 10.49 -4.25
C GLN A 121 -1.24 11.86 -4.03
N THR A 122 -2.55 11.92 -3.75
CA THR A 122 -3.27 13.14 -3.32
C THR A 122 -3.19 13.37 -1.81
N ASN A 123 -2.45 12.53 -1.08
CA ASN A 123 -2.29 12.54 0.38
C ASN A 123 -3.57 12.24 1.18
N GLU A 124 -4.61 11.67 0.56
CA GLU A 124 -5.69 11.07 1.35
C GLU A 124 -5.12 9.88 2.14
N ILE A 125 -5.53 9.70 3.40
CA ILE A 125 -5.10 8.59 4.24
C ILE A 125 -6.34 7.90 4.80
N LEU A 126 -6.42 6.60 4.60
CA LEU A 126 -7.39 5.72 5.23
C LEU A 126 -6.66 4.80 6.21
N VAL A 127 -7.10 4.83 7.46
CA VAL A 127 -6.55 4.03 8.55
C VAL A 127 -7.58 2.99 8.98
N THR A 128 -7.20 1.72 9.00
CA THR A 128 -8.04 0.64 9.51
C THR A 128 -7.51 0.18 10.86
N LEU A 129 -8.29 0.39 11.92
CA LEU A 129 -7.98 -0.04 13.28
C LEU A 129 -8.68 -1.37 13.56
N ILE A 130 -7.93 -2.41 13.91
CA ILE A 130 -8.45 -3.79 13.95
C ILE A 130 -8.32 -4.38 15.35
N TYR A 131 -9.43 -4.87 15.88
CA TYR A 131 -9.62 -5.18 17.29
C TYR A 131 -10.02 -6.63 17.58
N HIS A 132 -9.68 -7.09 18.78
CA HIS A 132 -10.24 -8.27 19.42
C HIS A 132 -11.31 -7.91 20.48
N LYS A 133 -12.17 -6.93 20.16
CA LYS A 133 -13.34 -6.54 20.96
C LYS A 133 -14.44 -5.96 20.08
N ARG A 134 -15.67 -5.88 20.58
CA ARG A 134 -16.76 -5.16 19.89
C ARG A 134 -16.46 -3.66 19.89
N LEU A 135 -16.81 -2.99 18.80
CA LEU A 135 -16.73 -1.53 18.69
C LEU A 135 -18.12 -0.96 18.98
N ASP A 136 -18.24 -0.17 20.03
CA ASP A 136 -19.50 0.43 20.47
C ASP A 136 -19.57 1.92 20.12
N GLU A 137 -20.63 2.59 20.54
CA GLU A 137 -20.86 4.02 20.28
C GLU A 137 -19.75 4.91 20.86
N GLU A 138 -19.19 4.53 22.01
CA GLU A 138 -18.07 5.25 22.63
C GLU A 138 -16.80 5.08 21.80
N TRP A 139 -16.52 3.88 21.26
CA TRP A 139 -15.43 3.69 20.29
C TRP A 139 -15.62 4.58 19.06
N ILE A 140 -16.83 4.62 18.48
CA ILE A 140 -17.13 5.46 17.30
C ILE A 140 -16.86 6.93 17.61
N LYS A 141 -17.28 7.41 18.78
CA LYS A 141 -17.04 8.79 19.21
C LYS A 141 -15.54 9.12 19.27
N ARG A 142 -14.74 8.30 19.96
CA ARG A 142 -13.28 8.50 20.08
C ARG A 142 -12.56 8.38 18.73
N ALA A 143 -13.01 7.48 17.88
CA ALA A 143 -12.44 7.33 16.54
C ALA A 143 -12.77 8.53 15.64
N LYS A 144 -13.95 9.15 15.76
CA LYS A 144 -14.27 10.41 15.06
C LYS A 144 -13.38 11.57 15.53
N GLU A 145 -13.11 11.67 16.83
CA GLU A 145 -12.17 12.67 17.37
C GLU A 145 -10.77 12.52 16.75
N LEU A 146 -10.25 11.28 16.61
CA LEU A 146 -9.00 11.00 15.91
C LEU A 146 -9.05 11.37 14.42
N GLN A 147 -10.17 11.06 13.77
CA GLN A 147 -10.38 11.32 12.35
C GLN A 147 -10.25 12.82 12.05
N GLU A 148 -10.93 13.65 12.85
CA GLU A 148 -10.91 15.10 12.74
C GLU A 148 -9.53 15.67 13.07
N LEU A 149 -8.92 15.21 14.16
CA LEU A 149 -7.60 15.67 14.63
C LEU A 149 -6.52 15.52 13.55
N PHE A 150 -6.54 14.42 12.80
CA PHE A 150 -5.54 14.14 11.76
C PHE A 150 -6.00 14.41 10.34
N SER A 151 -7.27 14.79 10.13
CA SER A 151 -7.87 14.97 8.80
C SER A 151 -7.68 13.74 7.91
N ILE A 152 -7.99 12.55 8.44
CA ILE A 152 -7.90 11.25 7.78
C ILE A 152 -9.28 10.59 7.66
N PHE A 153 -9.35 9.38 7.11
CA PHE A 153 -10.51 8.50 7.22
C PHE A 153 -10.18 7.32 8.12
N ILE A 154 -11.15 6.85 8.89
CA ILE A 154 -10.96 5.72 9.81
C ILE A 154 -12.01 4.63 9.58
N ILE A 155 -11.56 3.37 9.56
CA ILE A 155 -12.43 2.20 9.66
C ILE A 155 -12.06 1.43 10.92
N GLY A 156 -13.08 1.05 11.70
CA GLY A 156 -12.96 0.07 12.76
C GLY A 156 -13.31 -1.31 12.24
N ARG A 157 -12.44 -2.30 12.48
CA ARG A 157 -12.77 -3.71 12.23
C ARG A 157 -12.69 -4.54 13.50
N SER A 158 -13.67 -5.41 13.65
CA SER A 158 -13.66 -6.52 14.59
C SER A 158 -14.25 -7.76 13.92
N ARG A 159 -14.29 -8.88 14.63
CA ARG A 159 -14.88 -10.11 14.10
C ARG A 159 -16.35 -9.87 13.72
N GLY A 160 -16.65 -9.90 12.42
CA GLY A 160 -18.00 -9.69 11.89
C GLY A 160 -18.48 -8.23 11.91
N GLN A 161 -17.60 -7.26 12.22
CA GLN A 161 -17.95 -5.85 12.32
C GLN A 161 -17.04 -4.99 11.46
N LYS A 162 -17.63 -4.07 10.68
CA LYS A 162 -16.94 -3.02 9.91
C LYS A 162 -17.64 -1.69 10.18
N GLU A 163 -17.02 -0.86 11.01
CA GLU A 163 -17.48 0.50 11.28
C GLU A 163 -16.76 1.47 10.35
N VAL A 164 -17.49 2.08 9.43
CA VAL A 164 -16.93 3.03 8.45
C VAL A 164 -17.21 4.46 8.93
N LEU A 165 -16.16 5.23 9.20
CA LEU A 165 -16.28 6.65 9.52
C LEU A 165 -16.04 7.47 8.25
N GLY A 166 -17.12 8.06 7.72
CA GLY A 166 -17.09 8.83 6.47
C GLY A 166 -17.12 7.95 5.22
N ARG A 167 -16.00 7.32 4.87
CA ARG A 167 -15.88 6.45 3.68
C ARG A 167 -14.84 5.36 3.87
N ASP A 168 -14.95 4.29 3.08
CA ASP A 168 -14.08 3.12 3.12
C ASP A 168 -13.14 3.00 1.92
N PHE A 169 -12.88 4.12 1.25
CA PHE A 169 -11.98 4.20 0.11
C PHE A 169 -11.17 5.50 0.13
N ILE A 170 -10.08 5.51 -0.62
CA ILE A 170 -9.37 6.73 -1.00
C ILE A 170 -9.47 6.95 -2.51
N ILE A 171 -9.21 8.17 -2.95
CA ILE A 171 -9.07 8.50 -4.37
C ILE A 171 -7.59 8.59 -4.71
N GLU A 172 -7.11 7.65 -5.51
CA GLU A 172 -5.79 7.71 -6.12
C GLU A 172 -5.82 8.56 -7.38
N GLU A 173 -4.80 9.38 -7.58
CA GLU A 173 -4.59 10.12 -8.83
C GLU A 173 -3.29 9.62 -9.47
N LEU A 174 -3.41 9.03 -10.66
CA LEU A 174 -2.28 8.61 -11.48
C LEU A 174 -2.13 9.58 -12.64
N LYS A 175 -0.95 10.20 -12.75
CA LYS A 175 -0.59 10.98 -13.93
C LYS A 175 0.14 10.05 -14.91
N ILE A 176 -0.49 9.79 -16.06
CA ILE A 176 0.04 8.95 -17.14
C ILE A 176 0.22 9.86 -18.34
N PHE A 177 1.47 10.17 -18.68
CA PHE A 177 1.81 11.24 -19.63
C PHE A 177 1.12 12.58 -19.22
N ASP A 178 0.32 13.17 -20.10
CA ASP A 178 -0.36 14.45 -19.85
C ASP A 178 -1.76 14.32 -19.24
N ARG A 179 -2.26 13.08 -19.05
CA ARG A 179 -3.60 12.82 -18.52
C ARG A 179 -3.56 12.36 -17.06
N LYS A 180 -4.55 12.82 -16.30
CA LYS A 180 -4.80 12.38 -14.93
C LYS A 180 -5.96 11.39 -14.92
N TYR A 181 -5.77 10.26 -14.27
CA TYR A 181 -6.80 9.27 -13.99
C TYR A 181 -7.05 9.21 -12.50
N ARG A 182 -8.33 9.15 -12.12
CA ARG A 182 -8.75 9.00 -10.72
C ARG A 182 -9.35 7.62 -10.53
N LEU A 183 -8.80 6.88 -9.58
CA LEU A 183 -9.21 5.53 -9.25
C LEU A 183 -9.67 5.49 -7.79
N ILE A 184 -10.81 4.86 -7.55
CA ILE A 184 -11.25 4.54 -6.19
C ILE A 184 -10.45 3.33 -5.73
N GLN A 185 -9.82 3.44 -4.56
CA GLN A 185 -9.12 2.33 -3.92
C GLN A 185 -9.84 2.01 -2.62
N ASN A 186 -10.59 0.90 -2.63
CA ASN A 186 -11.34 0.42 -1.48
C ASN A 186 -10.41 -0.19 -0.43
N GLU A 187 -10.79 -0.07 0.85
CA GLU A 187 -10.16 -0.82 1.92
C GLU A 187 -10.29 -2.33 1.68
N GLY A 188 -9.20 -3.06 1.93
CA GLY A 188 -9.09 -4.49 1.61
C GLY A 188 -8.93 -4.82 0.13
N GLY A 189 -9.19 -3.88 -0.79
CA GLY A 189 -8.94 -4.03 -2.22
C GLY A 189 -7.44 -4.10 -2.54
N PHE A 190 -7.08 -4.86 -3.57
CA PHE A 190 -5.70 -4.91 -4.05
C PHE A 190 -5.35 -3.62 -4.77
N THR A 191 -4.22 -3.02 -4.39
CA THR A 191 -3.67 -1.85 -5.07
C THR A 191 -2.16 -2.03 -5.22
N GLN A 192 -1.59 -1.42 -6.26
CA GLN A 192 -0.15 -1.44 -6.43
C GLN A 192 0.51 -0.69 -5.27
N PRO A 193 1.37 -1.34 -4.47
CA PRO A 193 1.90 -0.71 -3.26
C PRO A 193 2.88 0.42 -3.58
N ASN A 194 3.33 0.57 -4.82
CA ASN A 194 4.23 1.63 -5.27
C ASN A 194 3.59 2.41 -6.43
N PRO A 195 2.84 3.50 -6.15
CA PRO A 195 2.16 4.28 -7.18
C PRO A 195 3.10 4.85 -8.24
N SER A 196 4.33 5.22 -7.87
CA SER A 196 5.31 5.76 -8.81
C SER A 196 5.80 4.72 -9.81
N VAL A 197 5.97 3.46 -9.39
CA VAL A 197 6.31 2.37 -10.32
C VAL A 197 5.06 1.92 -11.09
N ASN A 198 3.88 1.97 -10.47
CA ASN A 198 2.61 1.70 -11.15
C ASN A 198 2.42 2.60 -12.38
N GLN A 199 2.60 3.92 -12.22
CA GLN A 199 2.54 4.84 -13.36
C GLN A 199 3.47 4.42 -14.50
N LYS A 200 4.73 4.05 -14.19
CA LYS A 200 5.69 3.59 -15.20
C LYS A 200 5.24 2.31 -15.90
N MET A 201 4.63 1.37 -15.16
CA MET A 201 4.08 0.14 -15.75
C MET A 201 2.93 0.45 -16.72
N ILE A 202 2.03 1.36 -16.33
CA ILE A 202 0.91 1.79 -17.17
C ILE A 202 1.41 2.54 -18.41
N GLU A 203 2.32 3.50 -18.23
CA GLU A 203 2.94 4.26 -19.33
C GLU A 203 3.61 3.33 -20.33
N TRP A 204 4.39 2.36 -19.84
CA TRP A 204 5.03 1.35 -20.68
C TRP A 204 4.00 0.51 -21.45
N ALA A 205 2.97 -0.01 -20.78
CA ALA A 205 1.93 -0.81 -21.43
C ALA A 205 1.14 0.01 -22.47
N LYS A 206 0.90 1.29 -22.18
CA LYS A 206 0.19 2.21 -23.08
C LYS A 206 1.03 2.58 -24.30
N GLU A 207 2.33 2.84 -24.12
CA GLU A 207 3.21 3.12 -25.26
C GLU A 207 3.34 1.89 -26.17
N ASN A 208 3.47 0.69 -25.60
CA ASN A 208 3.64 -0.55 -26.36
C ASN A 208 2.35 -1.08 -26.99
N SER A 209 1.19 -0.53 -26.63
CA SER A 209 -0.10 -0.89 -27.25
C SER A 209 -0.66 0.20 -28.17
N LYS A 210 0.09 1.29 -28.40
CA LYS A 210 -0.41 2.47 -29.14
C LYS A 210 -0.80 2.19 -30.59
N GLU A 211 -0.23 1.15 -31.21
CA GLU A 211 -0.52 0.75 -32.60
C GLU A 211 -1.59 -0.33 -32.69
N PHE A 212 -1.98 -0.93 -31.56
CA PHE A 212 -3.11 -1.85 -31.53
C PHE A 212 -4.40 -1.05 -31.71
N ARG A 213 -5.34 -1.61 -32.47
CA ARG A 213 -6.63 -0.96 -32.79
C ARG A 213 -7.81 -1.92 -32.58
N GLU A 214 -7.54 -3.18 -32.27
CA GLU A 214 -8.53 -4.19 -31.94
C GLU A 214 -9.10 -4.01 -30.52
N ASP A 215 -9.83 -5.01 -30.05
CA ASP A 215 -10.38 -5.07 -28.70
C ASP A 215 -9.36 -5.73 -27.74
N LEU A 216 -9.34 -5.30 -26.47
CA LEU A 216 -8.50 -5.87 -25.41
C LEU A 216 -9.32 -6.79 -24.49
N LEU A 217 -8.72 -7.91 -24.09
CA LEU A 217 -9.19 -8.72 -22.96
C LEU A 217 -8.22 -8.56 -21.79
N GLU A 218 -8.70 -8.07 -20.65
CA GLU A 218 -7.94 -8.03 -19.41
C GLU A 218 -8.51 -9.02 -18.39
N LEU A 219 -7.64 -9.91 -17.89
CA LEU A 219 -7.99 -10.89 -16.87
C LEU A 219 -7.52 -10.42 -15.50
N TYR A 220 -8.39 -10.53 -14.49
CA TYR A 220 -8.12 -10.10 -13.11
C TYR A 220 -7.74 -8.62 -13.02
N CYS A 221 -8.60 -7.76 -13.58
CA CYS A 221 -8.31 -6.33 -13.75
C CYS A 221 -8.31 -5.52 -12.44
N GLY A 222 -8.76 -6.10 -11.32
CA GLY A 222 -8.90 -5.40 -10.05
C GLY A 222 -9.80 -4.16 -10.20
N SER A 223 -9.32 -3.03 -9.70
CA SER A 223 -9.99 -1.72 -9.81
C SER A 223 -9.90 -1.09 -11.21
N GLY A 224 -9.49 -1.84 -12.24
CA GLY A 224 -9.28 -1.34 -13.61
C GLY A 224 -8.00 -0.53 -13.80
N ASN A 225 -6.94 -0.86 -13.04
CA ASN A 225 -5.69 -0.09 -13.01
C ASN A 225 -5.02 0.07 -14.39
N PHE A 226 -5.01 -0.98 -15.20
CA PHE A 226 -4.52 -0.93 -16.59
C PHE A 226 -5.66 -0.67 -17.56
N THR A 227 -6.84 -1.29 -17.33
CA THR A 227 -8.05 -1.15 -18.17
C THR A 227 -8.33 0.30 -18.52
N ILE A 228 -8.40 1.17 -17.50
CA ILE A 228 -8.86 2.55 -17.69
C ILE A 228 -7.86 3.36 -18.52
N PRO A 229 -6.55 3.40 -18.20
CA PRO A 229 -5.59 4.12 -19.04
C PRO A 229 -5.39 3.53 -20.45
N LEU A 230 -5.50 2.21 -20.59
CA LEU A 230 -5.35 1.53 -21.89
C LEU A 230 -6.56 1.69 -22.80
N SER A 231 -7.74 2.05 -22.27
CA SER A 231 -8.97 2.28 -23.05
C SER A 231 -8.83 3.31 -24.18
N GLU A 232 -7.79 4.14 -24.15
CA GLU A 232 -7.51 5.10 -25.22
C GLU A 232 -6.87 4.48 -26.45
N ASN A 233 -6.27 3.29 -26.33
CA ASN A 233 -5.59 2.62 -27.44
C ASN A 233 -6.50 1.59 -28.15
N PHE A 234 -7.48 1.03 -27.44
CA PHE A 234 -8.31 -0.08 -27.93
C PHE A 234 -9.74 0.34 -28.23
N ASN A 235 -10.40 -0.34 -29.16
CA ASN A 235 -11.78 -0.04 -29.56
C ASN A 235 -12.81 -0.45 -28.49
N LYS A 236 -12.67 -1.65 -27.93
CA LYS A 236 -13.41 -2.12 -26.75
C LYS A 236 -12.48 -2.83 -25.79
N ILE A 237 -12.84 -2.84 -24.51
CA ILE A 237 -12.16 -3.66 -23.52
C ILE A 237 -13.17 -4.55 -22.80
N LEU A 238 -12.90 -5.86 -22.80
CA LEU A 238 -13.54 -6.80 -21.89
C LEU A 238 -12.60 -7.02 -20.71
N ALA A 239 -12.97 -6.51 -19.53
CA ALA A 239 -12.19 -6.65 -18.32
C ALA A 239 -12.93 -7.57 -17.34
N THR A 240 -12.24 -8.56 -16.78
CA THR A 240 -12.83 -9.58 -15.90
C THR A 240 -12.26 -9.48 -14.48
N GLU A 241 -13.12 -9.61 -13.48
CA GLU A 241 -12.75 -9.61 -12.07
C GLU A 241 -13.72 -10.50 -11.28
N ILE A 242 -13.18 -11.27 -10.33
CA ILE A 242 -13.95 -12.20 -9.48
C ILE A 242 -14.28 -11.58 -8.11
N SER A 243 -13.45 -10.68 -7.62
CA SER A 243 -13.60 -10.01 -6.34
C SER A 243 -14.60 -8.87 -6.45
N LYS A 244 -15.69 -8.97 -5.67
CA LYS A 244 -16.73 -7.93 -5.60
C LYS A 244 -16.24 -6.62 -4.96
N ASN A 245 -15.10 -6.66 -4.26
CA ASN A 245 -14.56 -5.53 -3.50
C ASN A 245 -13.32 -4.91 -4.18
N SER A 246 -13.02 -5.33 -5.41
CA SER A 246 -11.92 -4.78 -6.21
C SER A 246 -12.17 -3.32 -6.61
#